data_AF-A0A392VZJ8-F1
#
_entry.id   AF-A0A392VZJ8-F1
#
_cell.length_a   1.000
_cell.length_b   1.000
_cell.length_c   1.000
_cell.angle_alpha   90.00
_cell.angle_beta   90.00
_cell.angle_gamma   90.00
#
_symmetry.space_group_name_H-M   'P 1'
#
loop_
_entity.id
_entity.type
_entity.pdbx_description
1 polymer ?
#
loop_
_entity_poly.entity_id
_entity_poly.type
_entity_poly.pdbx_seq_one_letter_code
_entity_poly.pdbx_strand_id
1 'polypeptide(L)' 'VETIPLRIEGREVKKLRNKEITSVKVVWGGSTGENATWEFESKMKDS' A
#
# COMPACT_ATOMS: atom_id res chain seq x y z
N VAL A 1 -13.93 -8.25 11.63
CA VAL A 1 -13.39 -6.87 11.74
C VAL A 1 -13.17 -6.35 10.34
N GLU A 2 -13.86 -5.29 9.96
CA GLU A 2 -13.65 -4.65 8.66
C GLU A 2 -12.41 -3.75 8.76
N THR A 3 -11.38 -4.05 7.96
CA THR A 3 -10.16 -3.24 7.90
C THR A 3 -10.38 -2.12 6.89
N ILE A 4 -10.58 -0.90 7.37
CA ILE A 4 -10.86 0.26 6.53
C ILE A 4 -9.53 0.95 6.20
N PRO A 5 -9.22 1.25 4.93
CA PRO A 5 -8.02 2.01 4.61
C PRO A 5 -8.19 3.44 5.16
N LEU A 6 -7.35 3.80 6.13
CA LEU A 6 -7.42 5.11 6.78
C LEU A 6 -6.66 6.16 5.97
N ARG A 7 -5.42 5.85 5.58
CA ARG A 7 -4.53 6.78 4.87
C ARG A 7 -3.38 6.05 4.20
N ILE A 8 -2.80 6.68 3.18
CA ILE A 8 -1.51 6.27 2.63
C ILE A 8 -0.41 6.93 3.46
N GLU A 9 0.44 6.13 4.09
CA GLU A 9 1.58 6.62 4.89
C GLU A 9 2.75 7.05 4.01
N GLY A 10 2.94 6.38 2.87
CA GLY A 10 4.06 6.65 2.00
C GLY A 10 3.97 5.92 0.68
N ARG A 11 4.78 6.37 -0.27
CA ARG A 11 4.96 5.74 -1.58
C ARG A 11 6.44 5.51 -1.80
N GLU A 12 6.78 4.30 -2.20
CA GLU A 12 8.14 3.93 -2.55
C GLU A 12 8.18 3.44 -4.00
N VAL A 13 9.11 3.98 -4.78
CA VAL A 13 9.35 3.55 -6.16
C VAL A 13 10.65 2.78 -6.20
N LYS A 14 10.57 1.47 -6.39
CA LYS A 14 11.72 0.60 -6.59
C LYS A 14 11.99 0.43 -8.07
N LYS A 15 13.11 0.97 -8.52
CA LYS A 15 13.64 0.70 -9.87
C LYS A 15 14.46 -0.59 -9.84
N LEU A 16 13.94 -1.63 -10.48
CA LEU A 16 14.66 -2.84 -10.79
C LEU A 16 15.32 -2.73 -12.17
N ARG A 17 16.18 -3.69 -12.50
CA ARG A 17 16.98 -3.71 -13.72
C ARG A 17 16.17 -3.57 -15.02
N ASN A 18 14.93 -4.05 -15.02
CA ASN A 18 14.05 -4.11 -16.19
C ASN A 18 12.61 -3.65 -15.90
N LYS A 19 12.32 -3.18 -14.67
CA LYS A 19 10.96 -2.79 -14.28
C LYS A 19 11.02 -1.76 -13.16
N GLU A 20 10.09 -0.81 -13.22
CA GLU A 20 9.80 0.06 -12.08
C GLU A 20 8.58 -0.48 -11.33
N ILE A 21 8.72 -0.66 -10.02
CA ILE A 21 7.65 -1.12 -9.14
C ILE A 21 7.33 0.01 -8.17
N THR A 22 6.09 0.46 -8.18
CA THR A 22 5.60 1.39 -7.17
C THR A 22 4.87 0.61 -6.09
N SER A 23 5.28 0.79 -4.84
CA SER A 23 4.59 0.30 -3.65
C SER A 23 4.05 1.49 -2.85
N VAL A 24 2.81 1.38 -2.38
CA VAL A 24 2.16 2.33 -1.49
C VAL A 24 1.96 1.68 -0.13
N LYS A 25 2.37 2.36 0.93
CA LYS A 25 2.14 1.94 2.30
C LYS A 25 0.77 2.44 2.72
N VAL A 26 -0.17 1.52 2.89
CA VAL A 26 -1.54 1.82 3.30
C VAL A 26 -1.70 1.47 4.78
N VAL A 27 -2.18 2.43 5.55
CA VAL A 27 -2.56 2.23 6.94
C VAL A 27 -4.03 1.83 6.97
N TRP A 28 -4.30 0.73 7.64
CA TRP A 28 -5.61 0.15 7.84
C TRP A 28 -5.99 0.32 9.31
N GLY A 29 -7.17 0.87 9.54
CA GLY A 29 -7.78 0.90 10.84
C GLY A 29 -8.39 -0.45 11.14
N GLY A 30 -7.91 -1.12 12.19
CA GLY A 30 -8.47 -2.38 12.67
C GLY A 30 -8.86 -2.30 14.14
N SER A 31 -9.62 -3.31 14.59
CA SER A 31 -10.07 -3.43 15.99
C SER A 31 -8.95 -3.55 17.01
N THR A 32 -7.76 -3.94 16.59
CA THR A 32 -6.57 -4.12 17.45
C THR A 32 -5.56 -2.97 17.32
N GLY A 33 -5.85 -1.96 16.49
CA GLY A 33 -4.97 -0.81 16.24
C GLY A 33 -4.76 -0.52 14.75
N GLU A 34 -3.93 0.48 14.47
CA GLU A 34 -3.48 0.82 13.11
C GLU A 34 -2.49 -0.25 12.61
N ASN A 35 -2.80 -0.90 11.49
CA ASN A 35 -1.89 -1.82 10.80
C ASN A 35 -1.44 -1.18 9.49
N ALA A 36 -0.14 -1.20 9.19
CA ALA A 36 0.36 -0.70 7.91
C ALA A 36 0.85 -1.84 7.03
N THR A 37 0.35 -1.93 5.80
CA THR A 37 0.79 -2.91 4.80
C THR A 37 1.35 -2.20 3.57
N TRP A 38 2.25 -2.88 2.86
CA TRP A 38 2.77 -2.40 1.58
C TRP A 38 2.02 -3.08 0.44
N GLU A 39 1.31 -2.29 -0.37
CA GLU A 39 0.53 -2.76 -1.52
C GLU A 39 1.13 -2.19 -2.81
N PHE A 40 1.10 -2.95 -3.92
CA PHE A 40 1.61 -2.45 -5.20
C PHE A 40 0.62 -1.48 -5.86
N GLU A 41 1.06 -0.27 -6.22
CA GLU A 41 0.22 0.72 -6.93
C GLU A 41 -0.26 0.16 -8.28
N SER A 42 0.56 -0.68 -8.93
CA SER A 42 0.19 -1.33 -10.19
C SER A 42 -1.08 -2.17 -10.07
N LYS A 43 -1.35 -2.80 -8.90
CA LYS A 43 -2.61 -3.53 -8.68
C LYS A 43 -3.81 -2.60 -8.48
N MET A 44 -3.60 -1.39 -7.97
CA MET A 44 -4.67 -0.40 -7.78
C MET A 44 -5.03 0.34 -9.07
N LYS A 45 -4.10 0.47 -10.03
CA LYS A 45 -4.33 1.15 -11.31
C LYS A 45 -4.90 0.27 -12.42
N ASP A 46 -4.86 -1.04 -12.28
CA ASP A 46 -5.34 -2.00 -13.30
C ASP A 46 -6.85 -2.31 -13.18
N SER A 47 -7.63 -1.49 -12.46
CA SER A 47 -9.06 -1.69 -12.21
C SER A 47 -9.94 -0.56 -12.73
#